data_AF-A0A950SNH4-F1
#
_entry.id   AF-A0A950SNH4-F1
#
_cell.length_a   1.000
_cell.length_b   1.000
_cell.length_c   1.000
_cell.angle_alpha   90.00
_cell.angle_beta   90.00
_cell.angle_gamma   90.00
#
_symmetry.space_group_name_H-M   'P 1'
#
loop_
_entity.id
_entity.type
_entity.pdbx_description
1 polymer ?
#
loop_
_entity_poly.entity_id
_entity_poly.type
_entity_poly.pdbx_seq_one_letter_code
_entity_poly.pdbx_strand_id
1 'polypeptide(L)'
;MFAHPETGKPIDRSKLLKRFKATLRRADVRAVRFHDLRHTFGTRMAAQGVPMRVLQEMMGHRDVKTTLIYADYAPSEREAEWVEQAFRAPTADEALGEAPARH
;
A
#
# COMPACT_ATOMS: atom_id res chain seq x y z
N MET A 1 -7.86 -14.37 14.78
CA MET A 1 -9.21 -14.50 14.17
C MET A 1 -10.21 -13.85 15.13
N PHE A 2 -11.10 -12.97 14.66
CA PHE A 2 -12.09 -12.32 15.54
C PHE A 2 -13.29 -13.25 15.76
N ALA A 3 -13.52 -13.64 17.01
CA ALA A 3 -14.63 -14.50 17.41
C ALA A 3 -15.64 -13.74 18.27
N HIS A 4 -16.87 -14.25 18.33
CA HIS A 4 -17.88 -13.77 19.25
C HIS A 4 -17.42 -14.02 20.70
N PRO A 5 -17.40 -13.00 21.58
CA PRO A 5 -16.76 -13.09 22.90
C PRO A 5 -17.35 -14.18 23.80
N GLU A 6 -18.65 -14.47 23.64
CA GLU A 6 -19.36 -15.46 24.48
C GLU A 6 -19.48 -16.84 23.84
N THR A 7 -19.44 -16.93 22.50
CA THR A 7 -19.74 -18.20 21.81
C THR A 7 -18.56 -18.79 21.06
N GLY A 8 -17.44 -18.06 20.95
CA GLY A 8 -16.23 -18.49 20.24
C GLY A 8 -16.39 -18.64 18.72
N LYS A 9 -17.62 -18.51 18.20
CA LYS A 9 -17.92 -18.65 16.76
C LYS A 9 -17.40 -17.44 15.97
N PRO A 10 -17.09 -17.62 14.66
CA PRO A 10 -16.78 -16.50 13.78
C PRO A 10 -17.84 -15.41 13.86
N ILE A 11 -17.42 -14.14 13.87
CA ILE A 11 -18.36 -13.03 13.88
C ILE A 11 -19.18 -13.04 12.59
N ASP A 12 -20.50 -13.05 12.74
CA ASP A 12 -21.43 -12.94 11.62
C ASP A 12 -21.23 -11.61 10.86
N ARG A 13 -21.14 -11.70 9.53
CA ARG A 13 -20.88 -10.57 8.65
C ARG A 13 -21.94 -9.49 8.78
N SER A 14 -23.22 -9.87 8.86
CA SER A 14 -24.33 -8.92 8.97
C SER A 14 -24.29 -8.17 10.30
N LYS A 15 -23.97 -8.87 11.40
CA LYS A 15 -23.76 -8.24 12.72
C LYS A 15 -22.56 -7.28 12.71
N LEU A 16 -21.45 -7.66 12.09
CA LEU A 16 -20.28 -6.78 11.93
C LEU A 16 -20.66 -5.51 11.17
N LEU A 17 -21.34 -5.64 10.03
CA LEU A 17 -21.75 -4.50 9.21
C LEU A 17 -22.76 -3.60 9.93
N LYS A 18 -23.67 -4.19 10.73
CA LYS A 18 -24.61 -3.41 11.56
C LYS A 18 -23.87 -2.59 12.61
N ARG A 19 -22.90 -3.18 13.30
CA ARG A 19 -22.05 -2.49 14.28
C ARG A 19 -21.23 -1.38 13.61
N PHE A 20 -20.62 -1.67 12.45
CA PHE A 20 -19.87 -0.69 11.68
C PHE A 20 -20.72 0.54 11.30
N LYS A 21 -21.93 0.32 10.76
CA LYS A 21 -22.87 1.42 10.45
C LYS A 21 -23.24 2.24 11.68
N ALA A 22 -23.42 1.60 12.84
CA ALA A 22 -23.68 2.31 14.09
C ALA A 22 -22.47 3.16 14.52
N THR A 23 -21.25 2.64 14.37
CA THR A 23 -20.01 3.39 14.63
C THR A 23 -19.90 4.61 13.73
N LEU A 24 -20.17 4.49 12.43
CA LEU A 24 -20.14 5.63 11.50
C LEU A 24 -21.11 6.74 11.92
N ARG A 25 -22.35 6.38 12.33
CA ARG A 25 -23.33 7.35 12.84
C ARG A 25 -22.87 8.02 14.13
N ARG A 26 -22.25 7.26 15.05
CA ARG A 26 -21.72 7.80 16.31
C ARG A 26 -20.52 8.73 16.10
N ALA A 27 -19.72 8.47 15.09
CA ALA A 27 -18.58 9.30 14.71
C ALA A 27 -18.97 10.52 13.87
N ASP A 28 -20.26 10.66 13.51
CA ASP A 28 -20.80 11.71 12.64
C ASP A 28 -20.04 11.88 11.32
N VAL A 29 -19.66 10.75 10.72
CA VAL A 29 -18.98 10.72 9.43
C VAL A 29 -19.92 10.21 8.34
N ARG A 30 -19.60 10.59 7.09
CA ARG A 30 -20.28 10.07 5.90
C ARG A 30 -20.38 8.54 5.95
N ALA A 31 -21.53 8.03 5.53
CA ALA A 31 -21.73 6.60 5.37
C ALA A 31 -20.79 6.03 4.29
N VAL A 32 -19.93 5.10 4.69
CA VAL A 32 -19.01 4.37 3.81
C VAL A 32 -19.20 2.87 3.99
N ARG A 33 -18.72 2.08 3.03
CA ARG A 33 -18.71 0.62 3.12
C ARG A 33 -17.49 0.17 3.92
N PHE A 34 -17.57 -1.04 4.48
CA PHE A 34 -16.46 -1.60 5.27
C PHE A 34 -15.17 -1.74 4.45
N HIS A 35 -15.26 -2.10 3.16
CA HIS A 35 -14.10 -2.22 2.27
C HIS A 35 -13.47 -0.87 1.91
N ASP A 36 -14.17 0.25 2.10
CA ASP A 36 -13.62 1.57 1.77
C ASP A 36 -12.48 1.95 2.74
N LEU A 37 -12.45 1.34 3.93
CA LEU A 37 -11.30 1.45 4.85
C LEU A 37 -10.03 0.88 4.22
N ARG A 38 -10.14 -0.25 3.53
CA ARG A 38 -9.03 -0.90 2.84
C ARG A 38 -8.56 -0.10 1.63
N HIS A 39 -9.51 0.50 0.89
CA HIS A 39 -9.16 1.42 -0.18
C HIS A 39 -8.46 2.67 0.36
N THR A 40 -8.94 3.24 1.47
CA THR A 40 -8.30 4.39 2.12
C THR A 40 -6.87 4.08 2.54
N PHE A 41 -6.63 2.88 3.10
CA PHE A 41 -5.28 2.42 3.41
C PHE A 41 -4.41 2.33 2.15
N GLY A 42 -4.88 1.64 1.10
CA GLY A 42 -4.14 1.47 -0.16
C GLY A 42 -3.76 2.81 -0.81
N THR A 43 -4.74 3.70 -0.97
CA THR A 43 -4.54 5.05 -1.53
C THR A 43 -3.53 5.86 -0.74
N ARG A 44 -3.61 5.87 0.60
CA ARG A 44 -2.69 6.64 1.44
C ARG A 44 -1.26 6.13 1.39
N MET A 45 -1.07 4.81 1.39
CA MET A 45 0.26 4.21 1.30
C MET A 45 0.89 4.46 -0.07
N ALA A 46 0.11 4.33 -1.15
CA ALA A 46 0.57 4.68 -2.49
C ALA A 46 0.99 6.15 -2.57
N ALA A 47 0.18 7.08 -2.04
CA ALA A 47 0.51 8.51 -1.99
C ALA A 47 1.76 8.85 -1.18
N GLN A 48 2.15 8.01 -0.22
CA GLN A 48 3.41 8.15 0.51
C GLN A 48 4.62 7.56 -0.24
N GLY A 49 4.44 7.05 -1.46
CA GLY A 49 5.52 6.47 -2.26
C GLY A 49 5.86 5.03 -1.89
N VAL A 50 4.98 4.33 -1.17
CA VAL A 50 5.21 2.91 -0.83
C VAL A 50 5.22 2.08 -2.12
N PRO A 51 6.27 1.28 -2.38
CA PRO A 51 6.34 0.47 -3.60
C PRO A 51 5.15 -0.49 -3.74
N MET A 52 4.62 -0.63 -4.96
CA MET A 52 3.40 -1.42 -5.21
C MET A 52 3.54 -2.89 -4.78
N ARG A 53 4.73 -3.48 -4.90
CA ARG A 53 5.01 -4.85 -4.42
C ARG A 53 4.85 -4.96 -2.90
N VAL A 54 5.38 -3.99 -2.16
CA VAL A 54 5.27 -3.93 -0.70
C VAL A 54 3.81 -3.70 -0.29
N LEU A 55 3.12 -2.79 -0.98
CA LEU A 55 1.70 -2.55 -0.74
C LEU A 55 0.84 -3.80 -1.00
N GLN A 56 1.14 -4.57 -2.06
CA GLN A 56 0.48 -5.83 -2.36
C GLN A 56 0.61 -6.84 -1.22
N GLU A 57 1.80 -6.97 -0.64
CA GLU A 57 2.09 -7.87 0.48
C GLU A 57 1.36 -7.43 1.76
N MET A 58 1.43 -6.13 2.10
CA MET A 58 0.71 -5.57 3.26
C MET A 58 -0.79 -5.80 3.18
N MET A 59 -1.36 -5.69 1.98
CA MET A 59 -2.78 -5.95 1.77
C MET A 59 -3.06 -7.46 1.70
N GLY A 60 -2.10 -8.30 1.34
CA GLY A 60 -2.31 -9.72 1.10
C GLY A 60 -3.10 -9.99 -0.19
N HIS A 61 -2.88 -9.19 -1.23
CA HIS A 61 -3.47 -9.43 -2.55
C HIS A 61 -2.70 -10.52 -3.29
N ARG A 62 -3.41 -11.57 -3.70
CA ARG A 62 -2.84 -12.63 -4.54
C ARG A 62 -2.48 -12.11 -5.94
N ASP A 63 -3.37 -11.32 -6.53
CA ASP A 63 -3.17 -10.75 -7.87
C ASP A 63 -2.73 -9.28 -7.76
N VAL A 64 -1.60 -8.96 -8.39
CA VAL A 64 -1.05 -7.61 -8.45
C VAL A 64 -2.02 -6.63 -9.12
N LYS A 65 -2.88 -7.08 -10.04
CA LYS A 65 -3.92 -6.24 -10.68
C LYS A 65 -4.83 -5.59 -9.64
N THR A 66 -5.10 -6.27 -8.53
CA THR A 66 -5.92 -5.74 -7.43
C THR A 66 -5.21 -4.61 -6.68
N THR A 67 -3.88 -4.62 -6.64
CA THR A 67 -3.07 -3.56 -6.03
C THR A 67 -2.83 -2.40 -6.99
N LEU A 68 -2.71 -2.67 -8.28
CA LEU A 68 -2.45 -1.63 -9.30
C LEU A 68 -3.56 -0.58 -9.40
N ILE A 69 -4.75 -0.82 -8.84
CA ILE A 69 -5.80 0.21 -8.71
C ILE A 69 -5.37 1.43 -7.87
N TYR A 70 -4.26 1.33 -7.12
CA TYR A 70 -3.70 2.42 -6.32
C TYR A 70 -2.52 3.13 -6.99
N ALA A 71 -2.06 2.66 -8.16
CA ALA A 71 -0.85 3.18 -8.81
C ALA A 71 -0.97 4.67 -9.15
N ASP A 72 -2.16 5.14 -9.55
CA ASP A 72 -2.41 6.55 -9.89
C ASP A 72 -2.21 7.52 -8.71
N TYR A 73 -2.19 7.01 -7.47
CA TYR A 73 -1.92 7.81 -6.29
C TYR A 73 -0.44 7.85 -5.94
N ALA A 74 0.41 7.05 -6.58
CA ALA A 74 1.85 7.09 -6.35
C ALA A 74 2.43 8.44 -6.81
N PRO A 75 3.41 9.00 -6.08
CA PRO A 75 4.04 10.24 -6.45
C PRO A 75 4.75 10.11 -7.82
N SER A 76 4.36 10.95 -8.78
CA SER A 76 4.97 10.99 -10.12
C SER A 76 6.21 11.89 -10.20
N GLU A 77 6.44 12.73 -9.19
CA GLU A 77 7.43 13.82 -9.24
C GLU A 77 8.87 13.35 -9.41
N ARG A 78 9.17 12.07 -9.11
CA ARG A 78 10.52 11.50 -9.25
C ARG A 78 10.71 10.62 -10.49
N GLU A 79 9.69 10.43 -11.32
CA GLU A 79 9.85 9.58 -12.52
C GLU A 79 10.93 10.13 -13.46
N ALA A 80 10.93 11.44 -13.70
CA ALA A 80 11.95 12.09 -14.52
C ALA A 80 13.35 12.02 -13.89
N GLU A 81 13.47 12.27 -12.58
CA GLU A 81 14.74 12.19 -11.85
C GLU A 81 15.30 10.76 -11.82
N TRP A 82 14.44 9.75 -11.68
CA TRP A 82 14.84 8.34 -11.70
C TRP A 82 15.30 7.89 -13.07
N VAL A 83 14.60 8.33 -14.13
CA VAL A 83 15.04 8.08 -15.51
C VAL A 83 16.40 8.76 -15.74
N GLU A 84 16.55 10.02 -15.34
CA GLU A 84 17.83 10.73 -15.49
C GLU A 84 18.96 10.04 -14.72
N GLN A 85 18.73 9.62 -13.48
CA GLN A 85 19.73 8.90 -12.66
C GLN A 85 20.07 7.52 -13.24
N ALA A 86 19.09 6.77 -13.74
CA ALA A 86 19.31 5.45 -14.31
C ALA A 86 20.14 5.48 -15.60
N PHE A 87 20.02 6.57 -16.37
CA PHE A 87 20.77 6.77 -17.62
C PHE A 87 21.94 7.77 -17.48
N ARG A 88 22.22 8.28 -16.27
CA ARG A 88 23.37 9.16 -16.03
C ARG A 88 24.65 8.35 -16.22
N ALA A 89 25.53 8.81 -17.12
CA ALA A 89 26.84 8.21 -17.29
C ALA A 89 27.64 8.30 -15.98
N PRO A 90 28.37 7.23 -15.58
CA PRO A 90 29.22 7.29 -14.40
C PRO A 90 30.23 8.43 -14.58
N THR A 91 30.44 9.19 -13.51
CA THR A 91 31.44 10.25 -13.54
C THR A 91 32.83 9.64 -13.67
N ALA A 92 33.78 10.38 -14.25
CA ALA A 92 35.14 9.88 -14.46
C ALA A 92 35.82 9.41 -13.15
N ASP A 93 35.39 9.93 -12.00
CA ASP A 93 35.88 9.58 -10.67
C ASP A 93 35.36 8.21 -10.17
N GLU A 94 34.11 7.87 -10.49
CA GLU A 94 33.50 6.57 -10.15
C GLU A 94 34.04 5.43 -11.04
N ALA A 95 34.38 5.73 -12.29
CA ALA A 95 34.95 4.76 -13.24
C ALA A 95 36.39 4.32 -12.88
N LEU A 96 37.08 5.08 -12.03
CA LEU A 96 38.47 4.83 -11.63
C LEU A 96 38.59 4.09 -10.27
N GLY A 97 37.48 3.90 -9.54
CA GLY A 97 37.49 3.38 -8.17
C GLY A 97 37.44 1.86 -8.01
N GLU A 98 37.25 1.09 -9.09
CA GLU A 98 36.95 -0.35 -8.98
C GLU A 98 37.84 -1.19 -9.91
N ALA A 99 39.16 -1.09 -9.73
CA ALA A 99 40.08 -2.12 -10.19
C ALA A 99 40.40 -3.05 -8.99
N PRO A 100 39.87 -4.29 -8.92
CA PRO A 100 40.25 -5.20 -7.86
C PRO A 100 41.74 -5.55 -8.01
N ALA A 101 42.52 -5.26 -6.96
CA ALA A 101 43.90 -5.73 -6.83
C ALA A 101 43.89 -7.26 -6.90
N ARG A 102 44.45 -7.80 -8.00
CA ARG A 102 44.66 -9.24 -8.17
C ARG A 102 45.81 -9.64 -7.23
N HIS A 103 45.52 -10.50 -6.26
CA HIS A 103 46.52 -11.28 -5.52
C HIS A 103 46.65 -12.66 -6.14
#